data_AF-A0A9D8NWW9-F1
#
_entry.id   AF-A0A9D8NWW9-F1
#
_cell.length_a   1.000
_cell.length_b   1.000
_cell.length_c   1.000
_cell.angle_alpha   90.00
_cell.angle_beta   90.00
_cell.angle_gamma   90.00
#
_symmetry.space_group_name_H-M   'P 1'
#
loop_
_entity.id
_entity.type
_entity.pdbx_description
1 polymer ?
#
loop_
_entity_poly.entity_id
_entity_poly.type
_entity_poly.pdbx_seq_one_letter_code
_entity_poly.pdbx_strand_id
1 'polypeptide(L)'
;MATKRYVPAIGPKLQWVLRIVLGLFAVLCVNSVYLAAVTLLQSRAASGAYGGGDYENNFYQWMFFIHLVLGLAIVVPVVVFGCIHIANARNRPNKRAIRAGYATFATALGVLVTGVALTRVDIGALTINLKDPASRSVVYWLHVILPLAAAWLFVLHRLAGRRIKWKTGARWALVAAVFAGGMVLFHLWNPRVAREGPRNPDYWEPSLARTATGRFIPASILDNSDECLECHADIHHQWSHSVHAFSSFNNPLYTFSVRKTREHAFAHDGHVQDARFCAGCHDPVPFFSGAFELAKWDDPNYDVASDPLGKASITCTVCHSITSINGVRGNADYTISEPERYPFEGSTNPVLKWVSQQLIKAKPAFHKRTFLKPEVHRSAEFCSTCHKVFLPEELNDYKWLRGQNHYDSWRLSGVSGRGVAAWYYPPAPQTSCNACHMPTVASNDFGAKVRDESGVLTVRNHMFPSANTAIPVLAPMTDPQAVIRAHEQFNQGVMRLDLMALREGGTLEGTLHAPLRPSVPALVPGESYMLDAVVRTVKMGHEFTQGTADSNEIWLDVTLLAGGRVIGRSGGMDEGGGLDPWSRFYNIFLLDREGRRIDR
;
A
#
# COMPACT_ATOMS: atom_id res chain seq x y z
N MET A 1 9.08 29.79 75.66
CA MET A 1 8.47 29.54 74.33
C MET A 1 9.07 28.27 73.75
N ALA A 2 8.27 27.21 73.56
CA ALA A 2 8.75 25.96 72.99
C ALA A 2 9.21 26.19 71.54
N THR A 3 10.48 25.88 71.25
CA THR A 3 11.02 25.92 69.89
C THR A 3 10.23 24.92 69.03
N LYS A 4 9.37 25.43 68.14
CA LYS A 4 8.64 24.58 67.17
C LYS A 4 9.64 23.70 66.44
N ARG A 5 9.59 22.39 66.71
CA ARG A 5 10.46 21.38 66.10
C ARG A 5 10.37 21.53 64.57
N TYR A 6 11.51 21.75 63.91
CA TYR A 6 11.54 21.94 62.46
C TYR A 6 11.02 20.67 61.77
N VAL A 7 9.83 20.75 61.17
CA VAL A 7 9.28 19.68 60.33
C VAL A 7 9.68 19.97 58.88
N PRO A 8 10.42 19.09 58.19
CA PRO A 8 10.75 19.28 56.78
C PRO A 8 9.50 19.23 55.90
N ALA A 9 9.46 20.04 54.83
CA ALA A 9 8.33 20.07 53.88
C ALA A 9 8.15 18.75 53.12
N ILE A 10 9.21 17.94 53.10
CA ILE A 10 9.25 16.62 52.49
C ILE A 10 9.57 15.64 53.63
N GLY A 11 8.54 14.94 54.09
CA GLY A 11 8.70 13.85 55.05
C GLY A 11 9.27 12.58 54.40
N PRO A 12 9.60 11.54 55.19
CA PRO A 12 10.25 10.32 54.70
C PRO A 12 9.42 9.57 53.64
N LYS A 13 8.09 9.52 53.79
CA LYS A 13 7.18 8.91 52.78
C LYS A 13 7.17 9.73 51.48
N LEU A 14 7.03 11.06 51.58
CA LEU A 14 7.02 11.96 50.41
C LEU A 14 8.38 11.99 49.69
N GLN A 15 9.48 11.71 50.41
CA GLN A 15 10.81 11.60 49.84
C GLN A 15 10.93 10.41 48.87
N TRP A 16 10.24 9.29 49.14
CA TRP A 16 10.17 8.16 48.21
C TRP A 16 9.41 8.53 46.94
N VAL A 17 8.25 9.18 47.07
CA VAL A 17 7.47 9.67 45.90
C VAL A 17 8.31 10.64 45.06
N LEU A 18 9.06 11.56 45.70
CA LEU A 18 9.97 12.45 44.99
C LEU A 18 11.07 11.70 44.23
N ARG A 19 11.64 10.65 44.81
CA ARG A 19 12.65 9.82 44.12
C ARG A 19 12.06 9.14 42.89
N ILE A 20 10.83 8.63 43.00
CA ILE A 20 10.09 8.04 41.87
C ILE A 20 9.86 9.09 40.77
N VAL A 21 9.33 10.27 41.14
CA VAL A 21 9.11 11.38 40.19
C VAL A 21 10.40 11.77 39.48
N LEU A 22 11.49 11.98 40.22
CA LEU A 22 12.78 12.38 39.63
C LEU A 22 13.39 11.26 38.78
N GLY A 23 13.24 9.99 39.18
CA GLY A 23 13.72 8.84 38.42
C GLY A 23 12.97 8.69 37.09
N LEU A 24 11.64 8.70 37.12
CA LEU A 24 10.80 8.64 35.92
C LEU A 24 11.06 9.83 34.99
N PHE A 25 11.18 11.05 35.56
CA PHE A 25 11.50 12.25 34.78
C PHE A 25 12.87 12.14 34.11
N ALA A 26 13.89 11.60 34.80
CA ALA A 26 15.21 11.42 34.22
C ALA A 26 15.19 10.47 33.01
N VAL A 27 14.51 9.32 33.11
CA VAL A 27 14.37 8.37 32.00
C VAL A 27 13.58 8.97 30.85
N LEU A 28 12.46 9.65 31.15
CA LEU A 28 11.66 10.38 30.15
C LEU A 28 12.49 11.43 29.41
N CYS A 29 13.33 12.19 30.11
CA CYS A 29 14.20 13.18 29.47
C CYS A 29 15.15 12.55 28.46
N VAL A 30 15.85 11.47 28.83
CA VAL A 30 16.78 10.79 27.91
C VAL A 30 16.06 10.23 26.70
N ASN A 31 14.92 9.56 26.92
CA ASN A 31 14.07 9.05 25.87
C ASN A 31 13.53 10.17 24.95
N SER A 32 13.10 11.31 25.52
CA SER A 32 12.59 12.46 24.76
C SER A 32 13.67 13.11 23.89
N VAL A 33 14.90 13.23 24.41
CA VAL A 33 16.05 13.75 23.64
C VAL A 33 16.34 12.84 22.46
N TYR A 34 16.33 11.52 22.66
CA TYR A 34 16.47 10.57 21.56
C TYR A 34 15.35 10.71 20.52
N LEU A 35 14.08 10.73 20.95
CA LEU A 35 12.95 10.86 20.02
C LEU A 35 13.01 12.17 19.23
N ALA A 36 13.34 13.29 19.89
CA ALA A 36 13.49 14.59 19.25
C ALA A 36 14.66 14.60 18.26
N ALA A 37 15.81 14.01 18.63
CA ALA A 37 16.98 13.92 17.76
C ALA A 37 16.69 13.10 16.49
N VAL A 38 16.07 11.93 16.64
CA VAL A 38 15.71 11.07 15.50
C VAL A 38 14.64 11.73 14.62
N THR A 39 13.62 12.35 15.21
CA THR A 39 12.61 13.11 14.44
C THR A 39 13.23 14.29 13.69
N LEU A 40 14.22 14.98 14.28
CA LEU A 40 14.96 16.03 13.60
C LEU A 40 15.76 15.47 12.42
N LEU A 41 16.49 14.36 12.61
CA LEU A 41 17.22 13.68 11.54
C LEU A 41 16.27 13.25 10.40
N GLN A 42 15.12 12.66 10.74
CA GLN A 42 14.10 12.28 9.77
C GLN A 42 13.57 13.49 8.97
N SER A 43 13.34 14.63 9.64
CA SER A 43 12.87 15.84 8.97
C SER A 43 13.91 16.42 8.00
N ARG A 44 15.20 16.33 8.35
CA ARG A 44 16.32 16.78 7.52
C ARG A 44 16.57 15.84 6.33
N ALA A 45 16.40 14.54 6.53
CA ALA A 45 16.47 13.56 5.47
C ALA A 45 15.33 13.76 4.45
N ALA A 46 14.12 14.02 4.95
CA ALA A 46 12.97 14.34 4.11
C ALA A 46 13.13 15.64 3.30
N SER A 47 13.93 16.60 3.79
CA SER A 47 14.27 17.83 3.07
C SER A 47 15.48 17.68 2.12
N GLY A 48 16.02 16.47 1.94
CA GLY A 48 17.16 16.19 1.07
C GLY A 48 18.52 16.68 1.61
N ALA A 49 18.61 17.04 2.90
CA ALA A 49 19.83 17.63 3.48
C ALA A 49 20.88 16.58 3.94
N TYR A 50 20.45 15.33 4.16
CA TYR A 50 21.30 14.18 4.53
C TYR A 50 20.69 12.91 3.90
N GLY A 51 21.52 11.89 3.63
CA GLY A 51 21.19 10.70 2.81
C GLY A 51 19.80 10.07 3.04
N GLY A 52 19.24 9.49 1.98
CA GLY A 52 17.85 9.01 1.89
C GLY A 52 17.50 7.78 2.71
N GLY A 53 17.58 7.86 4.04
CA GLY A 53 17.19 6.80 4.99
C GLY A 53 15.93 7.11 5.79
N ASP A 54 15.25 6.06 6.24
CA ASP A 54 14.21 6.16 7.28
C ASP A 54 14.86 5.98 8.66
N TYR A 55 14.87 7.05 9.44
CA TYR A 55 15.48 7.06 10.77
C TYR A 55 14.47 6.68 11.84
N GLU A 56 13.16 6.73 11.60
CA GLU A 56 12.15 6.38 12.62
C GLU A 56 11.86 4.87 12.65
N ASN A 57 12.91 4.04 12.63
CA ASN A 57 12.86 2.58 12.56
C ASN A 57 12.11 1.89 13.73
N ASN A 58 12.05 0.55 13.71
CA ASN A 58 11.40 -0.23 14.78
C ASN A 58 11.86 0.17 16.20
N PHE A 59 13.16 0.43 16.43
CA PHE A 59 13.66 0.84 17.74
C PHE A 59 13.11 2.21 18.16
N TYR A 60 13.00 3.16 17.22
CA TYR A 60 12.27 4.41 17.48
C TYR A 60 10.84 4.17 17.93
N GLN A 61 10.11 3.26 17.28
CA GLN A 61 8.71 2.97 17.65
C GLN A 61 8.61 2.33 19.05
N TRP A 62 9.56 1.47 19.44
CA TRP A 62 9.67 0.97 20.81
C TRP A 62 9.96 2.09 21.82
N MET A 63 10.86 3.01 21.49
CA MET A 63 11.16 4.16 22.35
C MET A 63 9.96 5.10 22.48
N PHE A 64 9.18 5.27 21.41
CA PHE A 64 7.93 6.01 21.45
C PHE A 64 6.89 5.33 22.34
N PHE A 65 6.73 4.00 22.24
CA PHE A 65 5.87 3.25 23.15
C PHE A 65 6.30 3.40 24.62
N ILE A 66 7.61 3.26 24.91
CA ILE A 66 8.15 3.45 26.26
C ILE A 66 7.91 4.87 26.77
N HIS A 67 8.02 5.89 25.91
CA HIS A 67 7.67 7.27 26.25
C HIS A 67 6.23 7.38 26.76
N LEU A 68 5.29 6.77 26.05
CA LEU A 68 3.88 6.79 26.42
C LEU A 68 3.65 6.07 27.76
N VAL A 69 4.23 4.89 27.95
CA VAL A 69 4.10 4.12 29.19
C VAL A 69 4.67 4.88 30.38
N LEU A 70 5.89 5.42 30.25
CA LEU A 70 6.53 6.22 31.31
C LEU A 70 5.77 7.52 31.56
N GLY A 71 5.26 8.16 30.50
CA GLY A 71 4.46 9.37 30.54
C GLY A 71 3.15 9.17 31.30
N LEU A 72 2.47 8.03 31.12
CA LEU A 72 1.29 7.67 31.90
C LEU A 72 1.66 7.31 33.35
N ALA A 73 2.73 6.55 33.55
CA ALA A 73 3.19 6.13 34.88
C ALA A 73 3.60 7.31 35.78
N ILE A 74 4.11 8.41 35.22
CA ILE A 74 4.54 9.58 35.99
C ILE A 74 3.38 10.51 36.41
N VAL A 75 2.20 10.40 35.78
CA VAL A 75 1.02 11.27 36.07
C VAL A 75 0.66 11.25 37.55
N VAL A 76 0.35 10.07 38.09
CA VAL A 76 -0.12 9.93 39.47
C VAL A 76 0.94 10.37 40.48
N PRO A 77 2.21 9.91 40.41
CA PRO A 77 3.26 10.37 41.31
C PRO A 77 3.46 11.89 41.31
N VAL A 78 3.42 12.55 40.14
CA VAL A 78 3.60 14.01 40.04
C VAL A 78 2.43 14.75 40.70
N VAL A 79 1.19 14.36 40.40
CA VAL A 79 -0.02 14.98 40.96
C VAL A 79 -0.04 14.81 42.48
N VAL A 80 0.18 13.57 42.97
CA VAL A 80 0.21 13.26 44.41
C VAL A 80 1.34 14.03 45.11
N PHE A 81 2.55 14.02 44.55
CA PHE A 81 3.68 14.73 45.13
C PHE A 81 3.40 16.24 45.18
N GLY A 82 2.95 16.83 44.08
CA GLY A 82 2.70 18.27 43.99
C GLY A 82 1.63 18.74 44.96
N CYS A 83 0.48 18.07 45.01
CA CYS A 83 -0.61 18.41 45.93
C CYS A 83 -0.19 18.32 47.40
N ILE A 84 0.45 17.23 47.82
CA ILE A 84 0.91 17.05 49.20
C ILE A 84 2.03 18.04 49.54
N HIS A 85 2.97 18.26 48.61
CA HIS A 85 4.07 19.19 48.83
C HIS A 85 3.58 20.64 48.99
N ILE A 86 2.62 21.06 48.16
CA ILE A 86 1.95 22.35 48.27
C ILE A 86 1.25 22.50 49.62
N ALA A 87 0.47 21.50 50.05
CA ALA A 87 -0.21 21.53 51.34
C ALA A 87 0.77 21.71 52.52
N ASN A 88 1.94 21.06 52.45
CA ASN A 88 2.99 21.14 53.47
C ASN A 88 3.84 22.43 53.43
N ALA A 89 3.82 23.15 52.30
CA ALA A 89 4.71 24.30 52.05
C ALA A 89 4.00 25.65 51.98
N ARG A 90 2.69 25.71 51.69
CA ARG A 90 1.93 26.96 51.44
C ARG A 90 2.04 28.02 52.54
N ASN A 91 2.17 27.59 53.79
CA ASN A 91 2.23 28.49 54.95
C ASN A 91 3.67 28.84 55.39
N ARG A 92 4.70 28.46 54.61
CA ARG A 92 6.10 28.73 54.95
C ARG A 92 6.50 30.18 54.64
N PRO A 93 7.55 30.72 55.30
CA PRO A 93 7.93 32.13 55.17
C PRO A 93 8.58 32.48 53.82
N ASN A 94 9.22 31.52 53.14
CA ASN A 94 9.89 31.77 51.87
C ASN A 94 8.87 31.82 50.70
N LYS A 95 8.27 32.98 50.49
CA LYS A 95 7.25 33.20 49.44
C LYS A 95 7.80 33.03 48.02
N ARG A 96 9.08 33.33 47.78
CA ARG A 96 9.73 33.15 46.47
C ARG A 96 9.79 31.67 46.08
N ALA A 97 10.23 30.80 46.99
CA ALA A 97 10.24 29.35 46.76
C ALA A 97 8.83 28.77 46.56
N ILE A 98 7.83 29.28 47.28
CA ILE A 98 6.43 28.85 47.14
C ILE A 98 5.88 29.20 45.74
N ARG A 99 6.04 30.46 45.29
CA ARG A 99 5.56 30.90 43.97
C ARG A 99 6.25 30.12 42.84
N ALA A 100 7.56 29.92 42.93
CA ALA A 100 8.30 29.09 41.98
C ALA A 100 7.79 27.63 42.01
N GLY A 101 7.47 27.09 43.18
CA GLY A 101 6.88 25.75 43.32
C GLY A 101 5.51 25.62 42.65
N TYR A 102 4.63 26.62 42.79
CA TYR A 102 3.35 26.67 42.08
C TYR A 102 3.53 26.71 40.57
N ALA A 103 4.43 27.57 40.08
CA ALA A 103 4.74 27.67 38.66
C ALA A 103 5.28 26.34 38.10
N THR A 104 6.22 25.69 38.80
CA THR A 104 6.75 24.38 38.40
C THR A 104 5.65 23.33 38.36
N PHE A 105 4.77 23.28 39.37
CA PHE A 105 3.70 22.29 39.41
C PHE A 105 2.65 22.53 38.32
N ALA A 106 2.22 23.77 38.10
CA ALA A 106 1.30 24.11 37.02
C ALA A 106 1.88 23.78 35.64
N THR A 107 3.17 24.06 35.42
CA THR A 107 3.87 23.71 34.18
C THR A 107 3.95 22.20 34.00
N ALA A 108 4.25 21.45 35.08
CA ALA A 108 4.24 19.99 35.04
C ALA A 108 2.86 19.42 34.71
N LEU A 109 1.77 19.96 35.28
CA LEU A 109 0.41 19.59 34.90
C LEU A 109 0.14 19.88 33.41
N GLY A 110 0.63 21.00 32.89
CA GLY A 110 0.56 21.31 31.46
C GLY A 110 1.26 20.26 30.58
N VAL A 111 2.45 19.78 30.98
CA VAL A 111 3.14 18.67 30.29
C VAL A 111 2.27 17.40 30.29
N LEU A 112 1.68 17.05 31.42
CA LEU A 112 0.84 15.85 31.53
C LEU A 112 -0.43 15.95 30.66
N VAL A 113 -1.12 17.09 30.73
CA VAL A 113 -2.35 17.34 29.94
C VAL A 113 -2.04 17.33 28.44
N THR A 114 -0.97 18.01 28.01
CA THR A 114 -0.57 18.01 26.60
C THR A 114 -0.13 16.62 26.14
N GLY A 115 0.55 15.84 26.98
CA GLY A 115 0.92 14.46 26.69
C GLY A 115 -0.30 13.58 26.44
N VAL A 116 -1.28 13.61 27.36
CA VAL A 116 -2.55 12.86 27.23
C VAL A 116 -3.38 13.37 26.05
N ALA A 117 -3.41 14.67 25.78
CA ALA A 117 -4.14 15.21 24.63
C ALA A 117 -3.55 14.78 23.28
N LEU A 118 -2.24 14.51 23.22
CA LEU A 118 -1.57 14.03 22.00
C LEU A 118 -1.78 12.53 21.76
N THR A 119 -2.12 11.77 22.81
CA THR A 119 -2.46 10.35 22.65
C THR A 119 -3.81 10.24 21.97
N ARG A 120 -3.86 9.56 20.83
CA ARG A 120 -5.12 9.18 20.18
C ARG A 120 -5.55 7.86 20.78
N VAL A 121 -6.17 7.92 21.96
CA VAL A 121 -6.61 6.71 22.67
C VAL A 121 -8.12 6.73 22.74
N ASP A 122 -8.69 5.64 22.26
CA ASP A 122 -10.08 5.27 22.55
C ASP A 122 -10.10 4.59 23.92
N ILE A 123 -10.47 5.32 24.98
CA ILE A 123 -10.63 4.74 26.33
C ILE A 123 -12.13 4.49 26.57
N GLY A 124 -12.57 3.26 26.30
CA GLY A 124 -13.98 2.90 26.37
C GLY A 124 -14.81 3.71 25.36
N ALA A 125 -15.75 4.52 25.84
CA ALA A 125 -16.56 5.41 25.00
C ALA A 125 -15.92 6.80 24.75
N LEU A 126 -14.78 7.11 25.38
CA LEU A 126 -14.12 8.41 25.26
C LEU A 126 -13.02 8.34 24.20
N THR A 127 -13.28 8.93 23.04
CA THR A 127 -12.29 9.14 21.99
C THR A 127 -11.63 10.52 22.18
N ILE A 128 -10.39 10.53 22.68
CA ILE A 128 -9.57 11.75 22.68
C ILE A 128 -8.89 11.83 21.30
N ASN A 129 -9.45 12.64 20.39
CA ASN A 129 -8.93 12.75 19.03
C ASN A 129 -8.85 14.20 18.55
N LEU A 130 -7.68 14.80 18.72
CA LEU A 130 -7.29 16.02 18.02
C LEU A 130 -7.03 15.68 16.53
N LYS A 131 -8.10 15.78 15.73
CA LYS A 131 -8.08 15.55 14.28
C LYS A 131 -7.52 16.75 13.52
N ASP A 132 -7.81 17.97 13.99
CA ASP A 132 -7.37 19.20 13.34
C ASP A 132 -5.82 19.35 13.39
N PRO A 133 -5.14 19.44 12.23
CA PRO A 133 -3.68 19.54 12.16
C PRO A 133 -3.12 20.75 12.90
N ALA A 134 -3.80 21.91 12.84
CA ALA A 134 -3.32 23.14 13.47
C ALA A 134 -3.34 23.02 15.00
N SER A 135 -4.47 22.59 15.56
CA SER A 135 -4.64 22.34 16.99
C SER A 135 -3.65 21.30 17.51
N ARG A 136 -3.47 20.19 16.77
CA ARG A 136 -2.49 19.15 17.14
C ARG A 136 -1.05 19.70 17.15
N SER A 137 -0.69 20.56 16.19
CA SER A 137 0.62 21.21 16.14
C SER A 137 0.86 22.10 17.36
N VAL A 138 -0.12 22.90 17.76
CA VAL A 138 -0.03 23.75 18.97
C VAL A 138 0.21 22.90 20.22
N VAL A 139 -0.58 21.84 20.42
CA VAL A 139 -0.43 20.95 21.59
C VAL A 139 0.94 20.24 21.56
N TYR A 140 1.41 19.82 20.37
CA TYR A 140 2.74 19.23 20.20
C TYR A 140 3.85 20.18 20.65
N TRP A 141 3.85 21.43 20.16
CA TRP A 141 4.87 22.41 20.54
C TRP A 141 4.81 22.78 22.02
N LEU A 142 3.61 22.86 22.61
CA LEU A 142 3.46 23.02 24.05
C LEU A 142 4.09 21.83 24.79
N HIS A 143 3.86 20.60 24.34
CA HIS A 143 4.45 19.40 24.95
C HIS A 143 6.00 19.36 24.84
N VAL A 144 6.58 20.00 23.82
CA VAL A 144 8.03 20.13 23.65
C VAL A 144 8.62 21.25 24.54
N ILE A 145 7.92 22.38 24.67
CA ILE A 145 8.44 23.58 25.37
C ILE A 145 8.22 23.49 26.89
N LEU A 146 7.07 23.01 27.34
CA LEU A 146 6.71 22.97 28.76
C LEU A 146 7.70 22.16 29.64
N PRO A 147 8.28 21.03 29.20
CA PRO A 147 9.31 20.33 29.97
C PRO A 147 10.57 21.16 30.20
N LEU A 148 11.00 21.96 29.21
CA LEU A 148 12.15 22.86 29.33
C LEU A 148 11.86 23.97 30.35
N ALA A 149 10.65 24.54 30.29
CA ALA A 149 10.18 25.52 31.26
C ALA A 149 10.08 24.91 32.67
N ALA A 150 9.56 23.69 32.81
CA ALA A 150 9.45 22.98 34.08
C ALA A 150 10.84 22.71 34.71
N ALA A 151 11.82 22.31 33.89
CA ALA A 151 13.20 22.10 34.33
C ALA A 151 13.83 23.41 34.82
N TRP A 152 13.66 24.51 34.09
CA TRP A 152 14.16 25.83 34.49
C TRP A 152 13.49 26.33 35.78
N LEU A 153 12.15 26.26 35.87
CA LEU A 153 11.40 26.63 37.06
C LEU A 153 11.76 25.76 38.26
N PHE A 154 12.06 24.48 38.07
CA PHE A 154 12.59 23.61 39.11
C PHE A 154 13.96 24.08 39.62
N VAL A 155 14.87 24.50 38.73
CA VAL A 155 16.16 25.09 39.13
C VAL A 155 15.94 26.35 39.95
N LEU A 156 15.08 27.27 39.50
CA LEU A 156 14.75 28.49 40.25
C LEU A 156 14.14 28.18 41.62
N HIS A 157 13.23 27.20 41.69
CA HIS A 157 12.64 26.73 42.95
C HIS A 157 13.71 26.18 43.92
N ARG A 158 14.73 25.48 43.42
CA ARG A 158 15.84 24.94 44.22
C ARG A 158 16.84 26.01 44.66
N LEU A 159 17.18 26.95 43.79
CA LEU A 159 18.06 28.09 44.11
C LEU A 159 17.44 28.98 45.20
N ALA A 160 16.13 29.16 45.19
CA ALA A 160 15.40 29.84 46.25
C ALA A 160 15.29 29.03 47.57
N GLY A 161 15.72 27.76 47.58
CA GLY A 161 15.54 26.82 48.68
C GLY A 161 16.83 26.13 49.15
N ARG A 162 16.88 24.80 49.09
CA ARG A 162 18.07 24.00 49.46
C ARG A 162 19.04 23.90 48.28
N ARG A 163 20.34 24.07 48.54
CA ARG A 163 21.42 23.95 47.53
C ARG A 163 21.34 22.64 46.73
N ILE A 164 21.54 22.75 45.42
CA ILE A 164 21.59 21.62 44.48
C ILE A 164 22.83 20.79 44.75
N LYS A 165 22.67 19.46 44.84
CA LYS A 165 23.79 18.52 45.00
C LYS A 165 24.36 18.15 43.63
N TRP A 166 25.20 19.03 43.08
CA TRP A 166 25.78 18.88 41.73
C TRP A 166 26.50 17.54 41.50
N LYS A 167 27.19 17.00 42.52
CA LYS A 167 27.84 15.66 42.44
C LYS A 167 26.84 14.53 42.13
N THR A 168 25.61 14.62 42.67
CA THR A 168 24.55 13.65 42.35
C THR A 168 24.05 13.86 40.94
N GLY A 169 23.92 15.11 40.49
CA GLY A 169 23.56 15.44 39.10
C GLY A 169 24.57 14.88 38.09
N ALA A 170 25.87 15.05 38.34
CA ALA A 170 26.93 14.55 37.47
C ALA A 170 26.92 13.01 37.32
N ARG A 171 26.64 12.27 38.41
CA ARG A 171 26.49 10.81 38.35
C ARG A 171 25.32 10.38 37.47
N TRP A 172 24.18 11.05 37.60
CA TRP A 172 23.01 10.77 36.76
C TRP A 172 23.23 11.19 35.30
N ALA A 173 23.98 12.26 35.05
CA ALA A 173 24.37 12.65 33.69
C ALA A 173 25.26 11.59 33.02
N LEU A 174 26.21 11.00 33.75
CA LEU A 174 27.03 9.89 33.24
C LEU A 174 26.17 8.65 32.91
N VAL A 175 25.24 8.27 33.80
CA VAL A 175 24.31 7.15 33.54
C VAL A 175 23.45 7.42 32.31
N ALA A 176 22.92 8.64 32.17
CA ALA A 176 22.16 9.06 31.01
C ALA A 176 22.99 8.99 29.71
N ALA A 177 24.26 9.40 29.75
CA ALA A 177 25.16 9.35 28.60
C ALA A 177 25.48 7.91 28.17
N VAL A 178 25.77 7.01 29.12
CA VAL A 178 26.00 5.59 28.84
C VAL A 178 24.73 4.94 28.25
N PHE A 179 23.56 5.23 28.83
CA PHE A 179 22.29 4.74 28.33
C PHE A 179 22.01 5.23 26.91
N ALA A 180 22.23 6.53 26.64
CA ALA A 180 22.09 7.10 25.30
C ALA A 180 23.05 6.44 24.28
N GLY A 181 24.30 6.15 24.68
CA GLY A 181 25.25 5.41 23.84
C GLY A 181 24.73 4.01 23.49
N GLY A 182 24.17 3.29 24.46
CA GLY A 182 23.51 2.00 24.21
C GLY A 182 22.32 2.12 23.26
N MET A 183 21.48 3.14 23.42
CA MET A 183 20.35 3.41 22.52
C MET A 183 20.80 3.63 21.07
N VAL A 184 21.90 4.34 20.85
CA VAL A 184 22.46 4.55 19.50
C VAL A 184 22.90 3.22 18.88
N LEU A 185 23.60 2.37 19.64
CA LEU A 185 24.00 1.04 19.16
C LEU A 185 22.80 0.17 18.79
N PHE A 186 21.76 0.15 19.62
CA PHE A 186 20.52 -0.58 19.33
C PHE A 186 19.76 0.01 18.14
N HIS A 187 19.78 1.33 17.95
CA HIS A 187 19.16 1.98 16.81
C HIS A 187 19.79 1.55 15.48
N LEU A 188 21.10 1.29 15.48
CA LEU A 188 21.84 0.85 14.30
C LEU A 188 21.71 -0.66 14.03
N TRP A 189 21.15 -1.42 14.96
CA TRP A 189 20.97 -2.86 14.81
C TRP A 189 19.77 -3.18 13.92
N ASN A 190 20.01 -3.87 12.80
CA ASN A 190 18.96 -4.32 11.89
C ASN A 190 18.84 -5.86 11.91
N PRO A 191 17.84 -6.43 12.60
CA PRO A 191 17.68 -7.88 12.70
C PRO A 191 17.29 -8.54 11.36
N ARG A 192 16.83 -7.78 10.36
CA ARG A 192 16.39 -8.34 9.06
C ARG A 192 17.53 -8.88 8.21
N VAL A 193 18.76 -8.43 8.43
CA VAL A 193 19.93 -8.93 7.69
C VAL A 193 20.22 -10.40 8.06
N ALA A 194 19.75 -10.86 9.24
CA ALA A 194 19.92 -12.22 9.71
C ALA A 194 18.86 -13.21 9.16
N ARG A 195 17.96 -12.78 8.28
CA ARG A 195 16.96 -13.66 7.65
C ARG A 195 17.64 -14.71 6.77
N GLU A 196 17.02 -15.89 6.69
CA GLU A 196 17.40 -16.91 5.72
C GLU A 196 17.21 -16.38 4.29
N GLY A 197 18.11 -16.76 3.40
CA GLY A 197 18.02 -16.45 1.98
C GLY A 197 17.93 -17.71 1.15
N PRO A 198 17.78 -17.56 -0.17
CA PRO A 198 17.73 -18.69 -1.07
C PRO A 198 19.04 -19.49 -1.05
N ARG A 199 18.93 -20.79 -1.34
CA ARG A 199 20.10 -21.69 -1.42
C ARG A 199 20.97 -21.37 -2.64
N ASN A 200 20.33 -20.98 -3.73
CA ASN A 200 20.97 -20.52 -4.96
C ASN A 200 20.71 -19.01 -5.15
N PRO A 201 21.75 -18.17 -5.39
CA PRO A 201 21.57 -16.77 -5.76
C PRO A 201 20.59 -16.52 -6.91
N ASP A 202 20.48 -17.46 -7.85
CA ASP A 202 19.63 -17.37 -9.04
C ASP A 202 18.16 -17.72 -8.75
N TYR A 203 17.79 -17.97 -7.49
CA TYR A 203 16.42 -18.28 -7.08
C TYR A 203 15.37 -17.31 -7.62
N TRP A 204 15.73 -16.04 -7.77
CA TRP A 204 14.81 -15.02 -8.22
C TRP A 204 14.50 -15.11 -9.71
N GLU A 205 15.35 -15.78 -10.49
CA GLU A 205 15.22 -15.91 -11.93
C GLU A 205 14.21 -17.01 -12.31
N PRO A 206 13.53 -16.90 -13.47
CA PRO A 206 13.66 -15.84 -14.50
C PRO A 206 12.86 -14.54 -14.20
N SER A 207 12.23 -14.44 -13.02
CA SER A 207 11.64 -13.18 -12.58
C SER A 207 12.70 -12.12 -12.28
N LEU A 208 12.37 -10.86 -12.54
CA LEU A 208 13.24 -9.71 -12.24
C LEU A 208 12.99 -9.13 -10.85
N ALA A 209 12.08 -9.73 -10.08
CA ALA A 209 11.77 -9.26 -8.74
C ALA A 209 12.93 -9.54 -7.79
N ARG A 210 13.19 -8.61 -6.87
CA ARG A 210 14.27 -8.73 -5.88
C ARG A 210 13.79 -8.32 -4.50
N THR A 211 14.41 -8.84 -3.45
CA THR A 211 14.25 -8.32 -2.10
C THR A 211 15.39 -7.36 -1.75
N ALA A 212 15.09 -6.33 -0.96
CA ALA A 212 16.07 -5.31 -0.60
C ALA A 212 17.33 -5.85 0.12
N THR A 213 17.21 -7.03 0.74
CA THR A 213 18.29 -7.71 1.48
C THR A 213 18.87 -8.91 0.74
N GLY A 214 18.27 -9.33 -0.38
CA GLY A 214 18.54 -10.63 -1.02
C GLY A 214 18.12 -11.84 -0.17
N ARG A 215 17.36 -11.63 0.92
CA ARG A 215 16.85 -12.66 1.82
C ARG A 215 15.34 -12.83 1.66
N PHE A 216 14.80 -13.93 2.19
CA PHE A 216 13.37 -14.17 2.22
C PHE A 216 12.66 -13.25 3.22
N ILE A 217 11.41 -12.92 2.91
CA ILE A 217 10.49 -12.16 3.78
C ILE A 217 9.48 -13.16 4.35
N PRO A 218 9.30 -13.26 5.67
CA PRO A 218 8.33 -14.19 6.25
C PRO A 218 6.93 -14.07 5.65
N ALA A 219 6.32 -15.20 5.30
CA ALA A 219 4.99 -15.22 4.69
C ALA A 219 3.95 -14.50 5.56
N SER A 220 4.00 -14.64 6.89
CA SER A 220 3.09 -13.95 7.82
C SER A 220 3.20 -12.43 7.83
N ILE A 221 4.25 -11.86 7.24
CA ILE A 221 4.37 -10.41 7.04
C ILE A 221 3.75 -9.99 5.72
N LEU A 222 3.86 -10.82 4.67
CA LEU A 222 3.29 -10.52 3.36
C LEU A 222 1.81 -10.88 3.28
N ASP A 223 1.37 -11.92 3.97
CA ASP A 223 0.00 -12.44 4.01
C ASP A 223 -0.74 -11.95 5.26
N ASN A 224 -1.04 -10.65 5.30
CA ASN A 224 -1.64 -9.98 6.44
C ASN A 224 -2.71 -8.94 6.06
N SER A 225 -3.42 -9.12 4.95
CA SER A 225 -4.49 -8.22 4.52
C SER A 225 -5.57 -8.01 5.58
N ASP A 226 -5.84 -9.03 6.42
CA ASP A 226 -6.80 -8.95 7.54
C ASP A 226 -6.39 -7.93 8.62
N GLU A 227 -5.11 -7.62 8.77
CA GLU A 227 -4.67 -6.54 9.68
C GLU A 227 -5.02 -5.16 9.10
N CYS A 228 -4.97 -5.03 7.78
CA CYS A 228 -5.32 -3.79 7.09
C CYS A 228 -6.83 -3.51 7.18
N LEU A 229 -7.66 -4.55 7.12
CA LEU A 229 -9.13 -4.48 7.24
C LEU A 229 -9.60 -3.74 8.50
N GLU A 230 -8.85 -3.81 9.60
CA GLU A 230 -9.24 -3.18 10.87
C GLU A 230 -9.28 -1.64 10.83
N CYS A 231 -8.58 -1.02 9.87
CA CYS A 231 -8.56 0.43 9.68
C CYS A 231 -8.96 0.88 8.26
N HIS A 232 -8.95 -0.04 7.29
CA HIS A 232 -9.17 0.20 5.86
C HIS A 232 -10.24 -0.74 5.29
N ALA A 233 -11.43 -0.72 5.88
CA ALA A 233 -12.49 -1.67 5.58
C ALA A 233 -13.07 -1.49 4.17
N ASP A 234 -13.28 -0.24 3.74
CA ASP A 234 -13.79 0.04 2.40
C ASP A 234 -12.78 -0.36 1.32
N ILE A 235 -11.49 -0.07 1.54
CA ILE A 235 -10.40 -0.45 0.63
C ILE A 235 -10.24 -1.97 0.57
N HIS A 236 -10.24 -2.65 1.72
CA HIS A 236 -10.13 -4.11 1.78
C HIS A 236 -11.30 -4.77 1.05
N HIS A 237 -12.52 -4.29 1.27
CA HIS A 237 -13.70 -4.75 0.54
C HIS A 237 -13.49 -4.61 -0.98
N GLN A 238 -13.03 -3.45 -1.47
CA GLN A 238 -12.73 -3.27 -2.90
C GLN A 238 -11.66 -4.23 -3.41
N TRP A 239 -10.54 -4.38 -2.70
CA TRP A 239 -9.45 -5.29 -3.07
C TRP A 239 -9.90 -6.74 -3.12
N SER A 240 -10.68 -7.21 -2.15
CA SER A 240 -11.21 -8.58 -2.10
C SER A 240 -12.15 -8.92 -3.27
N HIS A 241 -12.64 -7.91 -3.99
CA HIS A 241 -13.44 -8.03 -5.21
C HIS A 241 -12.63 -7.73 -6.49
N SER A 242 -11.30 -7.78 -6.42
CA SER A 242 -10.41 -7.53 -7.56
C SER A 242 -9.71 -8.80 -8.02
N VAL A 243 -9.26 -8.83 -9.28
CA VAL A 243 -8.43 -9.93 -9.81
C VAL A 243 -7.05 -9.98 -9.13
N HIS A 244 -6.59 -8.91 -8.46
CA HIS A 244 -5.36 -8.99 -7.65
C HIS A 244 -5.52 -9.87 -6.41
N ALA A 245 -6.71 -9.88 -5.79
CA ALA A 245 -7.02 -10.82 -4.70
C ALA A 245 -7.24 -12.26 -5.21
N PHE A 246 -7.38 -12.44 -6.53
CA PHE A 246 -7.50 -13.72 -7.23
C PHE A 246 -6.39 -13.86 -8.29
N SER A 247 -5.15 -13.51 -7.94
CA SER A 247 -4.02 -13.56 -8.86
C SER A 247 -3.29 -14.91 -8.82
N SER A 248 -3.42 -15.66 -7.74
CA SER A 248 -2.68 -16.89 -7.47
C SER A 248 -3.55 -18.13 -7.72
N PHE A 249 -3.29 -19.24 -7.04
CA PHE A 249 -3.95 -20.52 -7.30
C PHE A 249 -5.44 -20.56 -6.86
N ASN A 250 -5.95 -19.49 -6.26
CA ASN A 250 -7.38 -19.26 -6.05
C ASN A 250 -8.13 -18.80 -7.33
N ASN A 251 -7.42 -18.66 -8.45
CA ASN A 251 -7.98 -18.40 -9.77
C ASN A 251 -7.84 -19.65 -10.66
N PRO A 252 -8.95 -20.27 -11.10
CA PRO A 252 -8.89 -21.53 -11.83
C PRO A 252 -8.20 -21.42 -13.19
N LEU A 253 -8.29 -20.26 -13.86
CA LEU A 253 -7.63 -20.04 -15.16
C LEU A 253 -6.11 -19.96 -14.99
N TYR A 254 -5.66 -19.20 -14.00
CA TYR A 254 -4.24 -19.11 -13.66
C TYR A 254 -3.67 -20.46 -13.21
N THR A 255 -4.37 -21.14 -12.31
CA THR A 255 -3.99 -22.47 -11.80
C THR A 255 -3.79 -23.46 -12.95
N PHE A 256 -4.69 -23.46 -13.93
CA PHE A 256 -4.55 -24.31 -15.12
C PHE A 256 -3.27 -23.99 -15.90
N SER A 257 -3.05 -22.71 -16.24
CA SER A 257 -1.88 -22.28 -17.01
C SER A 257 -0.57 -22.64 -16.30
N VAL A 258 -0.43 -22.32 -15.01
CA VAL A 258 0.81 -22.59 -14.27
C VAL A 258 1.04 -24.07 -14.04
N ARG A 259 -0.01 -24.87 -13.82
CA ARG A 259 0.13 -26.34 -13.75
C ARG A 259 0.67 -26.89 -15.07
N LYS A 260 0.15 -26.44 -16.21
CA LYS A 260 0.65 -26.87 -17.53
C LYS A 260 2.08 -26.42 -17.81
N THR A 261 2.45 -25.19 -17.46
CA THR A 261 3.83 -24.74 -17.54
C THR A 261 4.75 -25.60 -16.67
N ARG A 262 4.34 -25.90 -15.44
CA ARG A 262 5.12 -26.73 -14.51
C ARG A 262 5.25 -28.19 -14.99
N GLU A 263 4.18 -28.80 -15.49
CA GLU A 263 4.21 -30.13 -16.08
C GLU A 263 5.21 -30.19 -17.25
N HIS A 264 5.19 -29.18 -18.13
CA HIS A 264 6.10 -29.09 -19.26
C HIS A 264 7.56 -28.90 -18.82
N ALA A 265 7.83 -27.90 -17.97
CA ALA A 265 9.17 -27.63 -17.44
C ALA A 265 9.74 -28.84 -16.70
N PHE A 266 8.93 -29.54 -15.90
CA PHE A 266 9.40 -30.73 -15.20
C PHE A 266 9.74 -31.87 -16.15
N ALA A 267 8.95 -32.07 -17.21
CA ALA A 267 9.23 -33.10 -18.22
C ALA A 267 10.50 -32.80 -19.04
N HIS A 268 10.83 -31.52 -19.23
CA HIS A 268 11.98 -31.06 -20.01
C HIS A 268 13.27 -30.97 -19.16
N ASP A 269 13.22 -30.24 -18.04
CA ASP A 269 14.39 -29.85 -17.24
C ASP A 269 14.51 -30.61 -15.91
N GLY A 270 13.50 -31.40 -15.54
CA GLY A 270 13.46 -32.13 -14.27
C GLY A 270 13.17 -31.23 -13.05
N HIS A 271 12.78 -29.96 -13.27
CA HIS A 271 12.41 -29.02 -12.22
C HIS A 271 11.34 -28.03 -12.70
N VAL A 272 10.70 -27.31 -11.76
CA VAL A 272 9.61 -26.35 -12.06
C VAL A 272 10.03 -24.88 -11.89
N GLN A 273 11.33 -24.58 -11.95
CA GLN A 273 11.86 -23.24 -11.65
C GLN A 273 11.29 -22.15 -12.57
N ASP A 274 10.93 -22.49 -13.80
CA ASP A 274 10.26 -21.62 -14.77
C ASP A 274 8.99 -20.96 -14.22
N ALA A 275 8.27 -21.62 -13.31
CA ALA A 275 7.08 -21.06 -12.67
C ALA A 275 7.39 -19.80 -11.84
N ARG A 276 8.66 -19.56 -11.48
CA ARG A 276 9.11 -18.33 -10.81
C ARG A 276 8.94 -17.10 -11.71
N PHE A 277 8.92 -17.28 -13.03
CA PHE A 277 8.49 -16.26 -14.00
C PHE A 277 7.13 -15.67 -13.63
N CYS A 278 6.15 -16.55 -13.40
CA CYS A 278 4.79 -16.18 -13.02
C CYS A 278 4.75 -15.63 -11.59
N ALA A 279 5.49 -16.26 -10.69
CA ALA A 279 5.41 -16.02 -9.26
C ALA A 279 5.79 -14.58 -8.84
N GLY A 280 6.67 -13.91 -9.59
CA GLY A 280 7.01 -12.50 -9.35
C GLY A 280 5.81 -11.54 -9.47
N CYS A 281 4.81 -11.89 -10.28
CA CYS A 281 3.60 -11.08 -10.48
C CYS A 281 2.38 -11.68 -9.77
N HIS A 282 2.22 -13.00 -9.80
CA HIS A 282 0.99 -13.68 -9.41
C HIS A 282 1.03 -14.33 -8.02
N ASP A 283 2.20 -14.87 -7.63
CA ASP A 283 2.41 -15.62 -6.37
C ASP A 283 3.46 -14.97 -5.45
N PRO A 284 3.46 -13.64 -5.24
CA PRO A 284 4.56 -12.96 -4.56
C PRO A 284 4.72 -13.40 -3.09
N VAL A 285 3.64 -13.77 -2.40
CA VAL A 285 3.72 -14.25 -1.01
C VAL A 285 4.56 -15.54 -0.91
N PRO A 286 4.19 -16.68 -1.53
CA PRO A 286 5.00 -17.89 -1.48
C PRO A 286 6.36 -17.72 -2.15
N PHE A 287 6.50 -16.84 -3.15
CA PHE A 287 7.78 -16.56 -3.80
C PHE A 287 8.77 -15.86 -2.86
N PHE A 288 8.40 -14.73 -2.26
CA PHE A 288 9.32 -14.00 -1.38
C PHE A 288 9.53 -14.67 -0.02
N SER A 289 8.64 -15.57 0.39
CA SER A 289 8.82 -16.35 1.63
C SER A 289 9.70 -17.58 1.47
N GLY A 290 10.15 -17.89 0.25
CA GLY A 290 10.93 -19.10 -0.04
C GLY A 290 10.09 -20.37 -0.02
N ALA A 291 8.76 -20.30 -0.12
CA ALA A 291 7.91 -21.50 -0.10
C ALA A 291 8.21 -22.42 -1.30
N PHE A 292 8.62 -21.85 -2.44
CA PHE A 292 9.06 -22.58 -3.63
C PHE A 292 10.37 -23.39 -3.42
N GLU A 293 11.08 -23.26 -2.29
CA GLU A 293 12.21 -24.14 -1.93
C GLU A 293 11.77 -25.43 -1.24
N LEU A 294 10.49 -25.52 -0.85
CA LEU A 294 9.95 -26.70 -0.17
C LEU A 294 9.57 -27.74 -1.23
N ALA A 295 10.11 -28.96 -1.12
CA ALA A 295 9.90 -30.04 -2.09
C ALA A 295 8.41 -30.34 -2.42
N LYS A 296 7.48 -30.09 -1.49
CA LYS A 296 6.04 -30.23 -1.75
C LYS A 296 5.55 -29.33 -2.90
N TRP A 297 6.19 -28.18 -3.12
CA TRP A 297 5.86 -27.25 -4.19
C TRP A 297 6.41 -27.67 -5.54
N ASP A 298 7.25 -28.71 -5.62
CA ASP A 298 7.71 -29.31 -6.87
C ASP A 298 6.84 -30.51 -7.28
N ASP A 299 6.11 -31.12 -6.33
CA ASP A 299 5.26 -32.28 -6.59
C ASP A 299 4.06 -31.89 -7.49
N PRO A 300 3.92 -32.48 -8.70
CA PRO A 300 2.82 -32.19 -9.60
C PRO A 300 1.45 -32.64 -9.05
N ASN A 301 1.42 -33.57 -8.09
CA ASN A 301 0.19 -34.05 -7.45
C ASN A 301 -0.21 -33.21 -6.23
N TYR A 302 0.63 -32.28 -5.81
CA TYR A 302 0.32 -31.43 -4.67
C TYR A 302 -0.75 -30.40 -5.05
N ASP A 303 -1.83 -30.36 -4.27
CA ASP A 303 -2.90 -29.40 -4.50
C ASP A 303 -2.56 -28.01 -3.96
N VAL A 304 -1.68 -27.31 -4.68
CA VAL A 304 -1.28 -25.93 -4.37
C VAL A 304 -2.49 -25.00 -4.23
N ALA A 305 -3.58 -25.26 -4.96
CA ALA A 305 -4.79 -24.46 -4.93
C ALA A 305 -5.58 -24.57 -3.61
N SER A 306 -5.31 -25.56 -2.76
CA SER A 306 -5.90 -25.64 -1.41
C SER A 306 -4.96 -25.14 -0.30
N ASP A 307 -3.67 -24.99 -0.56
CA ASP A 307 -2.71 -24.42 0.40
C ASP A 307 -2.99 -22.92 0.64
N PRO A 308 -3.01 -22.44 1.90
CA PRO A 308 -3.20 -21.02 2.21
C PRO A 308 -2.23 -20.08 1.47
N LEU A 309 -0.94 -20.44 1.38
CA LEU A 309 0.06 -19.65 0.66
C LEU A 309 -0.17 -19.68 -0.85
N GLY A 310 -0.73 -20.78 -1.37
CA GLY A 310 -1.15 -20.86 -2.77
C GLY A 310 -2.36 -19.97 -3.10
N LYS A 311 -3.11 -19.52 -2.10
CA LYS A 311 -4.27 -18.61 -2.29
C LYS A 311 -3.95 -17.14 -1.98
N ALA A 312 -2.81 -16.85 -1.36
CA ALA A 312 -2.52 -15.54 -0.78
C ALA A 312 -2.52 -14.38 -1.80
N SER A 313 -2.20 -14.67 -3.08
CA SER A 313 -2.31 -13.70 -4.18
C SER A 313 -1.50 -12.41 -3.95
N ILE A 314 -1.83 -11.32 -4.65
CA ILE A 314 -1.26 -10.00 -4.41
C ILE A 314 -2.02 -9.36 -3.23
N THR A 315 -1.39 -9.36 -2.06
CA THR A 315 -1.94 -8.76 -0.82
C THR A 315 -1.69 -7.25 -0.75
N CYS A 316 -2.32 -6.59 0.24
CA CYS A 316 -2.04 -5.18 0.55
C CYS A 316 -0.54 -4.94 0.75
N THR A 317 0.09 -5.78 1.56
CA THR A 317 1.51 -5.63 1.93
C THR A 317 2.43 -5.90 0.76
N VAL A 318 2.11 -6.83 -0.14
CA VAL A 318 2.90 -7.07 -1.35
C VAL A 318 3.03 -5.79 -2.16
N CYS A 319 1.91 -5.15 -2.54
CA CYS A 319 1.96 -3.91 -3.32
C CYS A 319 2.62 -2.78 -2.53
N HIS A 320 2.23 -2.59 -1.27
CA HIS A 320 2.64 -1.44 -0.47
C HIS A 320 4.06 -1.54 0.10
N SER A 321 4.70 -2.70 -0.02
CA SER A 321 6.09 -2.93 0.40
C SER A 321 7.10 -2.83 -0.75
N ILE A 322 6.65 -2.59 -1.97
CA ILE A 322 7.53 -2.30 -3.10
C ILE A 322 8.21 -0.94 -2.83
N THR A 323 9.53 -0.97 -2.70
CA THR A 323 10.35 0.20 -2.37
C THR A 323 11.00 0.84 -3.58
N SER A 324 11.17 0.09 -4.67
CA SER A 324 11.79 0.59 -5.90
C SER A 324 11.25 -0.10 -7.13
N ILE A 325 11.18 0.63 -8.24
CA ILE A 325 10.99 0.09 -9.58
C ILE A 325 12.38 0.03 -10.21
N ASN A 326 12.86 -1.17 -10.51
CA ASN A 326 14.23 -1.36 -10.99
C ASN A 326 14.33 -1.03 -12.49
N GLY A 327 13.23 -1.20 -13.23
CA GLY A 327 13.12 -0.83 -14.63
C GLY A 327 11.71 -1.01 -15.18
N VAL A 328 11.52 -0.53 -16.41
CA VAL A 328 10.27 -0.68 -17.18
C VAL A 328 10.34 -1.86 -18.17
N ARG A 329 11.19 -2.86 -17.88
CA ARG A 329 11.37 -4.03 -18.74
C ARG A 329 10.15 -4.94 -18.72
N GLY A 330 9.48 -5.03 -17.56
CA GLY A 330 8.43 -6.00 -17.28
C GLY A 330 8.91 -7.14 -16.40
N ASN A 331 8.16 -8.25 -16.33
CA ASN A 331 8.54 -9.48 -15.60
C ASN A 331 8.91 -9.25 -14.13
N ALA A 332 8.11 -8.45 -13.42
CA ALA A 332 8.26 -8.12 -12.01
C ALA A 332 9.55 -7.36 -11.66
N ASP A 333 10.07 -6.48 -12.53
CA ASP A 333 11.30 -5.70 -12.33
C ASP A 333 11.18 -4.62 -11.22
N TYR A 334 11.01 -5.05 -9.98
CA TYR A 334 10.85 -4.25 -8.77
C TYR A 334 11.64 -4.82 -7.59
N THR A 335 11.86 -3.96 -6.59
CA THR A 335 12.42 -4.36 -5.30
C THR A 335 11.38 -4.22 -4.19
N ILE A 336 11.13 -5.31 -3.46
CA ILE A 336 10.28 -5.35 -2.26
C ILE A 336 11.14 -5.41 -0.99
N SER A 337 10.65 -4.85 0.12
CA SER A 337 11.34 -4.90 1.41
C SER A 337 10.40 -5.34 2.53
N GLU A 338 10.92 -6.04 3.55
CA GLU A 338 10.13 -6.33 4.76
C GLU A 338 9.77 -4.99 5.44
N PRO A 339 8.48 -4.63 5.56
CA PRO A 339 8.08 -3.36 6.13
C PRO A 339 8.50 -3.25 7.59
N GLU A 340 8.91 -2.04 8.01
CA GLU A 340 9.14 -1.75 9.41
C GLU A 340 7.83 -1.74 10.19
N ARG A 341 7.82 -2.41 11.35
CA ARG A 341 6.62 -2.61 12.16
C ARG A 341 6.61 -1.81 13.45
N TYR A 342 5.41 -1.48 13.93
CA TYR A 342 5.20 -1.00 15.29
C TYR A 342 5.37 -2.13 16.31
N PRO A 343 5.65 -1.79 17.58
CA PRO A 343 5.56 -2.74 18.67
C PRO A 343 4.24 -3.51 18.63
N PHE A 344 4.34 -4.83 18.74
CA PHE A 344 3.20 -5.76 18.79
C PHE A 344 2.33 -5.84 17.53
N GLU A 345 2.75 -5.26 16.41
CA GLU A 345 2.12 -5.51 15.12
C GLU A 345 2.29 -6.99 14.74
N GLY A 346 1.21 -7.69 14.37
CA GLY A 346 1.19 -9.15 14.22
C GLY A 346 0.93 -9.95 15.50
N SER A 347 0.66 -9.30 16.64
CA SER A 347 0.36 -10.05 17.88
C SER A 347 -1.04 -10.67 17.84
N THR A 348 -1.12 -11.95 18.23
CA THR A 348 -2.40 -12.65 18.44
C THR A 348 -3.07 -12.30 19.76
N ASN A 349 -2.38 -11.60 20.68
CA ASN A 349 -2.96 -11.15 21.93
C ASN A 349 -3.81 -9.88 21.69
N PRO A 350 -5.12 -9.88 22.00
CA PRO A 350 -6.01 -8.75 21.71
C PRO A 350 -5.57 -7.42 22.33
N VAL A 351 -4.99 -7.46 23.54
CA VAL A 351 -4.51 -6.25 24.23
C VAL A 351 -3.29 -5.69 23.53
N LEU A 352 -2.34 -6.54 23.16
CA LEU A 352 -1.12 -6.11 22.46
C LEU A 352 -1.42 -5.61 21.04
N LYS A 353 -2.36 -6.26 20.34
CA LYS A 353 -2.89 -5.80 19.04
C LYS A 353 -3.51 -4.41 19.17
N TRP A 354 -4.38 -4.21 20.17
CA TRP A 354 -4.96 -2.90 20.45
C TRP A 354 -3.89 -1.85 20.74
N VAL A 355 -2.86 -2.18 21.55
CA VAL A 355 -1.72 -1.27 21.80
C VAL A 355 -1.03 -0.87 20.50
N SER A 356 -0.75 -1.83 19.62
CA SER A 356 -0.14 -1.57 18.31
C SER A 356 -0.98 -0.61 17.46
N GLN A 357 -2.30 -0.84 17.37
CA GLN A 357 -3.23 0.04 16.66
C GLN A 357 -3.22 1.46 17.24
N GLN A 358 -3.18 1.62 18.57
CA GLN A 358 -3.10 2.95 19.19
C GLN A 358 -1.77 3.65 18.84
N LEU A 359 -0.65 2.91 18.78
CA LEU A 359 0.64 3.45 18.37
C LEU A 359 0.61 3.94 16.92
N ILE A 360 0.04 3.15 16.00
CA ILE A 360 -0.17 3.52 14.60
C ILE A 360 -1.02 4.80 14.51
N LYS A 361 -2.16 4.85 15.21
CA LYS A 361 -3.06 6.01 15.22
C LYS A 361 -2.41 7.25 15.83
N ALA A 362 -1.54 7.09 16.84
CA ALA A 362 -0.84 8.18 17.50
C ALA A 362 0.28 8.77 16.63
N LYS A 363 0.99 7.96 15.83
CA LYS A 363 2.08 8.42 14.94
C LYS A 363 1.92 7.91 13.49
N PRO A 364 0.83 8.23 12.78
CA PRO A 364 0.51 7.63 11.47
C PRO A 364 1.48 8.02 10.35
N ALA A 365 2.34 9.02 10.56
CA ALA A 365 3.34 9.46 9.58
C ALA A 365 4.35 8.35 9.24
N PHE A 366 4.75 7.53 10.21
CA PHE A 366 5.64 6.40 9.97
C PHE A 366 4.94 5.32 9.14
N HIS A 367 3.74 4.89 9.57
CA HIS A 367 2.90 3.94 8.82
C HIS A 367 2.72 4.37 7.35
N LYS A 368 2.35 5.63 7.12
CA LYS A 368 2.19 6.19 5.77
C LYS A 368 3.46 6.07 4.93
N ARG A 369 4.64 6.35 5.48
CA ARG A 369 5.92 6.28 4.74
C ARG A 369 6.35 4.83 4.50
N THR A 370 6.07 3.94 5.46
CA THR A 370 6.31 2.49 5.35
C THR A 370 5.48 1.83 4.25
N PHE A 371 4.27 2.30 3.96
CA PHE A 371 3.39 1.66 2.97
C PHE A 371 3.13 2.49 1.70
N LEU A 372 3.47 3.78 1.68
CA LEU A 372 3.24 4.64 0.51
C LEU A 372 4.49 5.48 0.20
N LYS A 373 5.23 5.05 -0.82
CA LYS A 373 6.32 5.81 -1.44
C LYS A 373 5.79 6.57 -2.66
N PRO A 374 5.65 7.91 -2.61
CA PRO A 374 5.08 8.69 -3.70
C PRO A 374 5.75 8.46 -5.07
N GLU A 375 7.07 8.29 -5.07
CA GLU A 375 7.92 8.04 -6.23
C GLU A 375 7.67 6.68 -6.89
N VAL A 376 7.16 5.70 -6.13
CA VAL A 376 6.76 4.39 -6.64
C VAL A 376 5.26 4.38 -6.95
N HIS A 377 4.42 4.55 -5.94
CA HIS A 377 2.99 4.19 -6.00
C HIS A 377 2.13 5.15 -6.82
N ARG A 378 2.67 6.30 -7.25
CA ARG A 378 1.95 7.25 -8.11
C ARG A 378 2.36 7.15 -9.58
N SER A 379 3.45 6.45 -9.88
CA SER A 379 4.01 6.34 -11.22
C SER A 379 3.24 5.32 -12.06
N ALA A 380 3.29 5.47 -13.38
CA ALA A 380 2.75 4.45 -14.30
C ALA A 380 3.69 3.24 -14.37
N GLU A 381 4.98 3.49 -14.14
CA GLU A 381 6.06 2.52 -14.11
C GLU A 381 5.81 1.45 -13.01
N PHE A 382 5.12 1.79 -11.92
CA PHE A 382 4.71 0.82 -10.90
C PHE A 382 3.87 -0.32 -11.47
N CYS A 383 2.82 0.00 -12.23
CA CYS A 383 1.98 -1.02 -12.85
C CYS A 383 2.72 -1.75 -13.98
N SER A 384 3.71 -1.11 -14.60
CA SER A 384 4.48 -1.71 -15.70
C SER A 384 5.28 -2.93 -15.27
N THR A 385 5.61 -3.06 -13.99
CA THR A 385 6.40 -4.20 -13.50
C THR A 385 5.66 -5.52 -13.72
N CYS A 386 4.34 -5.54 -13.58
CA CYS A 386 3.51 -6.73 -13.82
C CYS A 386 2.68 -6.65 -15.12
N HIS A 387 2.29 -5.46 -15.58
CA HIS A 387 1.47 -5.29 -16.80
C HIS A 387 2.29 -5.08 -18.08
N LYS A 388 3.59 -5.37 -18.01
CA LYS A 388 4.49 -5.54 -19.15
C LYS A 388 5.27 -6.84 -18.96
N VAL A 389 5.30 -7.65 -19.98
CA VAL A 389 5.83 -9.02 -19.96
C VAL A 389 6.62 -9.27 -21.24
N PHE A 390 7.63 -10.12 -21.13
CA PHE A 390 8.30 -10.74 -22.26
C PHE A 390 8.64 -12.19 -21.90
N LEU A 391 8.64 -13.07 -22.89
CA LEU A 391 9.14 -14.43 -22.72
C LEU A 391 10.63 -14.41 -23.08
N PRO A 392 11.53 -14.64 -22.10
CA PRO A 392 12.96 -14.78 -22.36
C PRO A 392 13.24 -16.07 -23.15
N GLU A 393 14.38 -16.13 -23.83
CA GLU A 393 14.77 -17.32 -24.62
C GLU A 393 14.91 -18.54 -23.72
N GLU A 394 15.40 -18.34 -22.50
CA GLU A 394 15.54 -19.35 -21.45
C GLU A 394 14.22 -20.00 -21.03
N LEU A 395 13.06 -19.41 -21.37
CA LEU A 395 11.73 -19.97 -21.07
C LEU A 395 11.05 -20.58 -22.31
N ASN A 396 11.56 -20.32 -23.51
CA ASN A 396 10.88 -20.73 -24.76
C ASN A 396 11.78 -21.38 -25.82
N ASP A 397 13.09 -21.50 -25.56
CA ASP A 397 14.11 -22.11 -26.42
C ASP A 397 14.12 -21.61 -27.88
N TYR A 398 13.66 -20.38 -28.12
CA TYR A 398 13.54 -19.82 -29.45
C TYR A 398 14.15 -18.43 -29.58
N LYS A 399 13.56 -17.43 -28.92
CA LYS A 399 14.07 -16.04 -28.89
C LYS A 399 13.32 -15.23 -27.85
N TRP A 400 13.79 -14.01 -27.63
CA TRP A 400 12.99 -13.03 -26.91
C TRP A 400 11.66 -12.75 -27.64
N LEU A 401 10.53 -12.97 -26.96
CA LEU A 401 9.20 -12.70 -27.49
C LEU A 401 8.47 -11.67 -26.62
N ARG A 402 7.78 -10.74 -27.27
CA ARG A 402 6.93 -9.78 -26.56
C ARG A 402 5.64 -10.47 -26.12
N GLY A 403 5.40 -10.49 -24.81
CA GLY A 403 4.11 -10.85 -24.23
C GLY A 403 3.21 -9.62 -24.04
N GLN A 404 2.30 -9.68 -23.07
CA GLN A 404 1.45 -8.56 -22.66
C GLN A 404 2.26 -7.26 -22.46
N ASN A 405 1.77 -6.13 -22.97
CA ASN A 405 2.46 -4.85 -22.84
C ASN A 405 1.49 -3.67 -22.85
N HIS A 406 0.84 -3.44 -21.71
CA HIS A 406 -0.05 -2.29 -21.57
C HIS A 406 0.73 -0.98 -21.45
N TYR A 407 1.91 -1.03 -20.81
CA TYR A 407 2.66 0.18 -20.47
C TYR A 407 3.17 0.91 -21.71
N ASP A 408 3.81 0.21 -22.66
CA ASP A 408 4.35 0.89 -23.84
C ASP A 408 3.21 1.36 -24.76
N SER A 409 2.16 0.56 -24.96
CA SER A 409 1.00 0.99 -25.76
C SER A 409 0.31 2.20 -25.13
N TRP A 410 0.14 2.23 -23.81
CA TRP A 410 -0.33 3.43 -23.09
C TRP A 410 0.60 4.63 -23.28
N ARG A 411 1.91 4.42 -23.07
CA ARG A 411 2.93 5.46 -23.15
C ARG A 411 3.03 6.09 -24.54
N LEU A 412 2.78 5.31 -25.58
CA LEU A 412 2.82 5.72 -26.98
C LEU A 412 1.46 6.24 -27.48
N SER A 413 0.41 6.20 -26.66
CA SER A 413 -0.90 6.79 -26.96
C SER A 413 -0.97 8.28 -26.67
N GLY A 414 -1.95 8.95 -27.26
CA GLY A 414 -2.26 10.35 -26.96
C GLY A 414 -2.90 10.52 -25.59
N VAL A 415 -3.45 9.46 -24.99
CA VAL A 415 -4.00 9.46 -23.62
C VAL A 415 -2.92 9.76 -22.59
N SER A 416 -1.71 9.26 -22.78
CA SER A 416 -0.57 9.58 -21.90
C SER A 416 -0.06 11.02 -22.07
N GLY A 417 -0.46 11.71 -23.14
CA GLY A 417 0.09 13.00 -23.56
C GLY A 417 1.49 12.93 -24.20
N ARG A 418 2.02 11.73 -24.48
CA ARG A 418 3.39 11.54 -25.01
C ARG A 418 3.44 10.93 -26.41
N GLY A 419 2.36 10.31 -26.87
CA GLY A 419 2.30 9.64 -28.16
C GLY A 419 2.15 10.60 -29.33
N VAL A 420 3.25 10.99 -29.98
CA VAL A 420 3.25 11.94 -31.12
C VAL A 420 2.42 11.45 -32.31
N ALA A 421 2.40 10.13 -32.55
CA ALA A 421 1.67 9.50 -33.65
C ALA A 421 0.20 9.15 -33.30
N ALA A 422 -0.32 9.60 -32.16
CA ALA A 422 -1.67 9.26 -31.76
C ALA A 422 -2.72 10.00 -32.58
N TRP A 423 -3.80 9.28 -32.95
CA TRP A 423 -4.95 9.86 -33.64
C TRP A 423 -5.95 10.54 -32.70
N TYR A 424 -5.92 10.19 -31.40
CA TYR A 424 -6.81 10.71 -30.37
C TYR A 424 -6.03 11.22 -29.16
N TYR A 425 -6.41 12.40 -28.69
CA TYR A 425 -5.93 13.00 -27.44
C TYR A 425 -7.15 13.41 -26.59
N PRO A 426 -7.24 12.94 -25.34
CA PRO A 426 -8.25 13.45 -24.42
C PRO A 426 -7.95 14.92 -24.05
N PRO A 427 -8.94 15.68 -23.56
CA PRO A 427 -8.74 17.08 -23.15
C PRO A 427 -7.64 17.28 -22.10
N ALA A 428 -7.43 16.26 -21.24
CA ALA A 428 -6.35 16.24 -20.27
C ALA A 428 -5.62 14.89 -20.33
N PRO A 429 -4.27 14.89 -20.36
CA PRO A 429 -3.50 13.67 -20.37
C PRO A 429 -3.65 12.92 -19.04
N GLN A 430 -3.74 11.60 -19.12
CA GLN A 430 -3.69 10.71 -17.97
C GLN A 430 -2.24 10.30 -17.75
N THR A 431 -1.62 10.75 -16.66
CA THR A 431 -0.18 10.56 -16.41
C THR A 431 0.16 9.29 -15.62
N SER A 432 -0.85 8.54 -15.16
CA SER A 432 -0.67 7.25 -14.50
C SER A 432 -1.84 6.30 -14.74
N CYS A 433 -1.59 4.99 -14.64
CA CYS A 433 -2.62 3.97 -14.75
C CYS A 433 -3.71 4.12 -13.67
N ASN A 434 -3.31 4.58 -12.48
CA ASN A 434 -4.18 4.81 -11.32
C ASN A 434 -5.24 5.89 -11.59
N ALA A 435 -5.02 6.77 -12.57
CA ALA A 435 -6.00 7.79 -12.92
C ALA A 435 -7.29 7.18 -13.50
N CYS A 436 -7.17 6.08 -14.26
CA CYS A 436 -8.31 5.36 -14.82
C CYS A 436 -8.72 4.13 -13.97
N HIS A 437 -7.75 3.31 -13.55
CA HIS A 437 -8.03 2.04 -12.89
C HIS A 437 -8.17 2.13 -11.36
N MET A 438 -7.88 3.29 -10.77
CA MET A 438 -8.13 3.55 -9.34
C MET A 438 -8.91 4.86 -9.16
N PRO A 439 -10.15 4.95 -9.70
CA PRO A 439 -10.97 6.15 -9.56
C PRO A 439 -11.24 6.45 -8.09
N THR A 440 -11.52 7.71 -7.77
CA THR A 440 -11.83 8.10 -6.39
C THR A 440 -13.24 7.67 -6.02
N VAL A 441 -13.40 7.09 -4.83
CA VAL A 441 -14.69 6.66 -4.28
C VAL A 441 -14.84 7.19 -2.86
N ALA A 442 -16.07 7.55 -2.47
CA ALA A 442 -16.37 8.04 -1.12
C ALA A 442 -16.02 6.96 -0.08
N SER A 443 -15.41 7.37 1.03
CA SER A 443 -15.01 6.46 2.10
C SER A 443 -14.67 7.21 3.39
N ASN A 444 -14.89 6.54 4.52
CA ASN A 444 -14.50 7.03 5.84
C ASN A 444 -13.25 6.33 6.41
N ASP A 445 -12.60 5.47 5.60
CA ASP A 445 -11.37 4.77 6.00
C ASP A 445 -10.28 5.75 6.46
N PHE A 446 -9.40 5.26 7.33
CA PHE A 446 -8.20 6.02 7.68
C PHE A 446 -7.41 6.36 6.41
N GLY A 447 -6.97 7.61 6.29
CA GLY A 447 -6.24 8.08 5.11
C GLY A 447 -7.13 8.60 3.96
N ALA A 448 -8.46 8.55 4.09
CA ALA A 448 -9.38 9.27 3.20
C ALA A 448 -9.13 10.78 3.23
N LYS A 449 -9.34 11.46 2.09
CA LYS A 449 -9.06 12.89 1.92
C LYS A 449 -10.05 13.52 0.95
N VAL A 450 -10.29 14.81 1.12
CA VAL A 450 -10.95 15.63 0.09
C VAL A 450 -9.98 15.80 -1.08
N ARG A 451 -10.44 15.48 -2.30
CA ARG A 451 -9.63 15.54 -3.54
C ARG A 451 -10.23 16.45 -4.61
N ASP A 452 -11.46 16.88 -4.42
CA ASP A 452 -12.21 17.74 -5.33
C ASP A 452 -13.04 18.77 -4.54
N GLU A 453 -13.78 19.61 -5.26
CA GLU A 453 -14.58 20.69 -4.69
C GLU A 453 -15.83 20.20 -3.95
N SER A 454 -16.16 18.90 -4.01
CA SER A 454 -17.34 18.35 -3.34
C SER A 454 -17.23 18.39 -1.82
N GLY A 455 -16.01 18.49 -1.27
CA GLY A 455 -15.75 18.40 0.16
C GLY A 455 -15.86 16.97 0.73
N VAL A 456 -16.15 15.96 -0.11
CA VAL A 456 -16.32 14.57 0.32
C VAL A 456 -14.97 13.89 0.52
N LEU A 457 -14.85 13.13 1.62
CA LEU A 457 -13.70 12.27 1.86
C LEU A 457 -13.74 11.06 0.91
N THR A 458 -12.63 10.87 0.19
CA THR A 458 -12.49 9.77 -0.77
C THR A 458 -11.25 8.92 -0.50
N VAL A 459 -11.23 7.72 -1.08
CA VAL A 459 -10.04 6.87 -1.25
C VAL A 459 -9.86 6.55 -2.74
N ARG A 460 -8.75 5.91 -3.10
CA ARG A 460 -8.55 5.36 -4.45
C ARG A 460 -9.18 3.97 -4.49
N ASN A 461 -9.96 3.66 -5.52
CA ASN A 461 -10.64 2.38 -5.64
C ASN A 461 -9.61 1.24 -5.86
N HIS A 462 -9.69 0.16 -5.08
CA HIS A 462 -8.83 -1.02 -5.19
C HIS A 462 -9.53 -2.24 -5.83
N MET A 463 -10.69 -2.06 -6.46
CA MET A 463 -11.35 -3.09 -7.27
C MET A 463 -10.70 -3.26 -8.65
N PHE A 464 -10.01 -2.21 -9.13
CA PHE A 464 -9.35 -2.18 -10.45
C PHE A 464 -10.30 -2.53 -11.62
N PRO A 465 -11.39 -1.76 -11.81
CA PRO A 465 -12.34 -2.06 -12.88
C PRO A 465 -11.65 -2.08 -14.25
N SER A 466 -11.91 -3.16 -15.00
CA SER A 466 -11.38 -3.49 -16.33
C SER A 466 -12.43 -4.25 -17.17
N ALA A 467 -11.99 -5.03 -18.17
CA ALA A 467 -12.85 -5.82 -19.05
C ALA A 467 -13.22 -7.23 -18.52
N ASN A 468 -12.62 -7.68 -17.43
CA ASN A 468 -12.83 -9.05 -16.95
C ASN A 468 -14.15 -9.22 -16.19
N THR A 469 -15.12 -9.90 -16.79
CA THR A 469 -16.39 -10.29 -16.15
C THR A 469 -16.49 -11.79 -15.87
N ALA A 470 -15.48 -12.58 -16.28
CA ALA A 470 -15.48 -14.03 -16.12
C ALA A 470 -15.02 -14.47 -14.71
N ILE A 471 -13.92 -13.88 -14.20
CA ILE A 471 -13.35 -14.26 -12.91
C ILE A 471 -14.34 -14.11 -11.73
N PRO A 472 -15.19 -13.05 -11.66
CA PRO A 472 -16.21 -12.98 -10.62
C PRO A 472 -17.11 -14.22 -10.55
N VAL A 473 -17.39 -14.87 -11.68
CA VAL A 473 -18.26 -16.07 -11.74
C VAL A 473 -17.48 -17.36 -11.50
N LEU A 474 -16.20 -17.40 -11.90
CA LEU A 474 -15.36 -18.61 -11.83
C LEU A 474 -14.63 -18.78 -10.50
N ALA A 475 -14.30 -17.69 -9.83
CA ALA A 475 -13.63 -17.69 -8.54
C ALA A 475 -14.66 -17.62 -7.38
N PRO A 476 -14.30 -18.03 -6.16
CA PRO A 476 -15.19 -17.94 -4.99
C PRO A 476 -15.32 -16.49 -4.48
N MET A 477 -15.75 -15.58 -5.34
CA MET A 477 -15.91 -14.15 -5.07
C MET A 477 -17.29 -13.87 -4.46
N THR A 478 -17.33 -12.97 -3.48
CA THR A 478 -18.59 -12.46 -2.94
C THR A 478 -19.25 -11.47 -3.92
N ASP A 479 -20.58 -11.44 -3.98
CA ASP A 479 -21.38 -10.54 -4.84
C ASP A 479 -20.83 -10.34 -6.28
N PRO A 480 -20.70 -11.41 -7.08
CA PRO A 480 -20.10 -11.34 -8.40
C PRO A 480 -20.88 -10.44 -9.37
N GLN A 481 -22.19 -10.31 -9.17
CA GLN A 481 -23.04 -9.47 -10.01
C GLN A 481 -22.77 -7.97 -9.80
N ALA A 482 -22.45 -7.54 -8.58
CA ALA A 482 -22.04 -6.16 -8.36
C ALA A 482 -20.69 -5.84 -9.03
N VAL A 483 -19.75 -6.78 -8.99
CA VAL A 483 -18.44 -6.64 -9.64
C VAL A 483 -18.60 -6.56 -11.17
N ILE A 484 -19.41 -7.44 -11.75
CA ILE A 484 -19.73 -7.40 -13.19
C ILE A 484 -20.34 -6.05 -13.59
N ARG A 485 -21.34 -5.55 -12.84
CA ARG A 485 -21.95 -4.23 -13.13
C ARG A 485 -20.93 -3.09 -13.05
N ALA A 486 -20.00 -3.14 -12.10
CA ALA A 486 -18.94 -2.13 -12.00
C ALA A 486 -17.99 -2.15 -13.22
N HIS A 487 -17.64 -3.35 -13.70
CA HIS A 487 -16.87 -3.54 -14.94
C HIS A 487 -17.64 -3.05 -16.17
N GLU A 488 -18.91 -3.41 -16.31
CA GLU A 488 -19.77 -2.95 -17.40
C GLU A 488 -19.86 -1.42 -17.42
N GLN A 489 -20.12 -0.79 -16.27
CA GLN A 489 -20.18 0.66 -16.13
C GLN A 489 -18.86 1.32 -16.52
N PHE A 490 -17.73 0.76 -16.11
CA PHE A 490 -16.40 1.25 -16.50
C PHE A 490 -16.18 1.17 -18.01
N ASN A 491 -16.63 0.10 -18.67
CA ASN A 491 -16.46 -0.12 -20.10
C ASN A 491 -17.43 0.69 -20.98
N GLN A 492 -18.44 1.36 -20.40
CA GLN A 492 -19.41 2.15 -21.16
C GLN A 492 -18.76 3.27 -21.99
N GLY A 493 -18.92 3.16 -23.31
CA GLY A 493 -18.38 4.10 -24.28
C GLY A 493 -16.85 4.07 -24.40
N VAL A 494 -16.19 2.98 -23.99
CA VAL A 494 -14.76 2.76 -24.27
C VAL A 494 -14.52 2.56 -25.77
N MET A 495 -15.41 1.81 -26.43
CA MET A 495 -15.40 1.61 -27.89
C MET A 495 -16.53 2.35 -28.57
N ARG A 496 -16.29 2.80 -29.80
CA ARG A 496 -17.28 3.37 -30.71
C ARG A 496 -17.25 2.61 -32.04
N LEU A 497 -18.42 2.17 -32.50
CA LEU A 497 -18.65 1.60 -33.82
C LEU A 497 -19.34 2.65 -34.70
N ASP A 498 -18.68 3.08 -35.78
CA ASP A 498 -19.23 4.00 -36.77
C ASP A 498 -19.53 3.24 -38.06
N LEU A 499 -20.78 3.27 -38.53
CA LEU A 499 -21.15 2.79 -39.86
C LEU A 499 -20.95 3.93 -40.86
N MET A 500 -19.91 3.83 -41.68
CA MET A 500 -19.40 4.96 -42.47
C MET A 500 -19.98 5.00 -43.86
N ALA A 501 -20.09 3.86 -44.52
CA ALA A 501 -20.49 3.77 -45.91
C ALA A 501 -21.16 2.45 -46.27
N LEU A 502 -21.89 2.48 -47.38
CA LEU A 502 -22.38 1.28 -48.08
C LEU A 502 -21.84 1.28 -49.50
N ARG A 503 -21.48 0.12 -50.02
CA ARG A 503 -21.08 -0.04 -51.43
C ARG A 503 -21.99 -1.03 -52.13
N GLU A 504 -22.48 -0.64 -53.30
CA GLU A 504 -23.21 -1.54 -54.19
C GLU A 504 -22.32 -2.66 -54.72
N GLY A 505 -22.91 -3.79 -55.10
CA GLY A 505 -22.18 -4.95 -55.63
C GLY A 505 -21.41 -5.78 -54.60
N GLY A 506 -21.27 -5.31 -53.36
CA GLY A 506 -20.61 -6.06 -52.28
C GLY A 506 -19.09 -6.09 -52.34
N THR A 507 -18.44 -5.21 -53.12
CA THR A 507 -16.97 -5.16 -53.27
C THR A 507 -16.40 -3.76 -53.00
N LEU A 508 -15.06 -3.66 -52.95
CA LEU A 508 -14.35 -2.39 -52.74
C LEU A 508 -14.50 -1.42 -53.92
N GLU A 509 -14.71 -1.95 -55.12
CA GLU A 509 -14.87 -1.21 -56.37
C GLU A 509 -16.31 -0.71 -56.61
N GLY A 510 -17.26 -1.14 -55.77
CA GLY A 510 -18.67 -0.76 -55.87
C GLY A 510 -18.95 0.73 -55.68
N THR A 511 -20.11 1.18 -56.19
CA THR A 511 -20.59 2.57 -56.00
C THR A 511 -20.66 2.90 -54.51
N LEU A 512 -19.90 3.92 -54.08
CA LEU A 512 -19.79 4.31 -52.69
C LEU A 512 -20.90 5.28 -52.25
N HIS A 513 -21.64 4.91 -51.22
CA HIS A 513 -22.60 5.74 -50.51
C HIS A 513 -22.03 6.17 -49.16
N ALA A 514 -21.45 7.36 -49.09
CA ALA A 514 -20.87 7.92 -47.86
C ALA A 514 -20.96 9.47 -47.83
N PRO A 515 -21.13 10.10 -46.66
CA PRO A 515 -21.45 9.49 -45.36
C PRO A 515 -22.92 9.02 -45.31
N LEU A 516 -23.22 7.98 -44.53
CA LEU A 516 -24.58 7.45 -44.35
C LEU A 516 -25.53 8.36 -43.55
N ARG A 517 -25.06 9.52 -43.08
CA ARG A 517 -25.87 10.49 -42.35
C ARG A 517 -25.75 11.87 -42.99
N PRO A 518 -26.84 12.64 -43.09
CA PRO A 518 -28.16 12.39 -42.49
C PRO A 518 -29.07 11.43 -43.28
N SER A 519 -28.72 11.06 -44.51
CA SER A 519 -29.55 10.20 -45.37
C SER A 519 -28.91 8.82 -45.58
N VAL A 520 -29.68 7.76 -45.37
CA VAL A 520 -29.29 6.36 -45.61
C VAL A 520 -29.98 5.88 -46.89
N PRO A 521 -29.26 5.28 -47.86
CA PRO A 521 -29.88 4.75 -49.07
C PRO A 521 -30.80 3.56 -48.77
N ALA A 522 -31.89 3.43 -49.51
CA ALA A 522 -32.71 2.23 -49.48
C ALA A 522 -31.98 1.10 -50.23
N LEU A 523 -31.91 -0.08 -49.60
CA LEU A 523 -31.34 -1.26 -50.24
C LEU A 523 -32.35 -1.88 -51.22
N VAL A 524 -31.88 -2.28 -52.39
CA VAL A 524 -32.69 -2.94 -53.42
C VAL A 524 -32.68 -4.45 -53.17
N PRO A 525 -33.85 -5.12 -53.10
CA PRO A 525 -33.90 -6.57 -52.94
C PRO A 525 -33.19 -7.31 -54.09
N GLY A 526 -32.41 -8.34 -53.75
CA GLY A 526 -31.65 -9.14 -54.71
C GLY A 526 -30.24 -8.62 -55.00
N GLU A 527 -29.92 -7.40 -54.57
CA GLU A 527 -28.58 -6.81 -54.72
C GLU A 527 -27.66 -7.13 -53.53
N SER A 528 -26.36 -7.13 -53.80
CA SER A 528 -25.30 -7.30 -52.79
C SER A 528 -24.75 -5.95 -52.32
N TYR A 529 -24.45 -5.83 -51.03
CA TYR A 529 -23.91 -4.61 -50.45
C TYR A 529 -22.76 -4.90 -49.49
N MET A 530 -21.74 -4.03 -49.49
CA MET A 530 -20.66 -4.05 -48.50
C MET A 530 -20.85 -2.90 -47.51
N LEU A 531 -20.82 -3.20 -46.21
CA LEU A 531 -20.94 -2.22 -45.14
C LEU A 531 -19.54 -1.85 -44.62
N ASP A 532 -19.12 -0.61 -44.82
CA ASP A 532 -17.86 -0.09 -44.28
C ASP A 532 -18.10 0.37 -42.83
N ALA A 533 -17.53 -0.36 -41.88
CA ALA A 533 -17.61 -0.09 -40.46
C ALA A 533 -16.23 0.26 -39.86
N VAL A 534 -16.20 1.22 -38.93
CA VAL A 534 -14.98 1.64 -38.23
C VAL A 534 -15.17 1.48 -36.73
N VAL A 535 -14.32 0.68 -36.09
CA VAL A 535 -14.28 0.52 -34.63
C VAL A 535 -13.09 1.26 -34.06
N ARG A 536 -13.32 2.07 -33.02
CA ARG A 536 -12.31 2.91 -32.38
C ARG A 536 -12.41 2.86 -30.87
N THR A 537 -11.27 2.91 -30.20
CA THR A 537 -11.18 3.13 -28.75
C THR A 537 -11.15 4.63 -28.47
N VAL A 538 -12.05 5.14 -27.64
CA VAL A 538 -12.22 6.60 -27.40
C VAL A 538 -11.98 7.02 -25.95
N LYS A 539 -11.89 6.07 -25.02
CA LYS A 539 -11.60 6.32 -23.59
C LYS A 539 -10.49 5.44 -23.03
N MET A 540 -9.67 4.83 -23.88
CA MET A 540 -8.62 3.90 -23.46
C MET A 540 -7.27 4.31 -24.03
N GLY A 541 -6.23 4.19 -23.21
CA GLY A 541 -4.87 4.57 -23.58
C GLY A 541 -4.02 3.43 -24.12
N HIS A 542 -4.36 2.18 -23.86
CA HIS A 542 -3.64 1.02 -24.39
C HIS A 542 -4.48 0.29 -25.44
N GLU A 543 -3.93 -0.77 -26.03
CA GLU A 543 -4.61 -1.59 -27.05
C GLU A 543 -5.83 -2.34 -26.48
N PHE A 544 -6.79 -2.60 -27.38
CA PHE A 544 -7.94 -3.46 -27.13
C PHE A 544 -7.80 -4.75 -27.98
N THR A 545 -7.81 -5.95 -27.42
CA THR A 545 -7.54 -6.26 -26.01
C THR A 545 -6.06 -6.48 -25.75
N GLN A 546 -5.68 -6.21 -24.51
CA GLN A 546 -4.39 -6.57 -23.94
C GLN A 546 -4.62 -7.42 -22.69
N GLY A 547 -3.59 -8.13 -22.24
CA GLY A 547 -3.68 -9.14 -21.18
C GLY A 547 -3.44 -10.51 -21.77
N THR A 548 -4.37 -11.43 -21.50
CA THR A 548 -4.46 -12.74 -22.17
C THR A 548 -5.10 -12.60 -23.55
N ALA A 549 -4.55 -11.72 -24.39
CA ALA A 549 -5.11 -11.44 -25.72
C ALA A 549 -5.04 -12.68 -26.66
N ASP A 550 -4.16 -13.62 -26.32
CA ASP A 550 -4.02 -14.95 -26.91
C ASP A 550 -5.20 -15.88 -26.59
N SER A 551 -5.85 -15.71 -25.43
CA SER A 551 -6.99 -16.53 -24.99
C SER A 551 -8.36 -15.82 -25.06
N ASN A 552 -8.40 -14.50 -24.97
CA ASN A 552 -9.65 -13.74 -25.08
C ASN A 552 -10.13 -13.69 -26.53
N GLU A 553 -11.42 -13.96 -26.74
CA GLU A 553 -12.07 -13.84 -28.05
C GLU A 553 -13.07 -12.71 -28.02
N ILE A 554 -12.82 -11.68 -28.82
CA ILE A 554 -13.72 -10.55 -28.99
C ILE A 554 -13.91 -10.34 -30.47
N TRP A 555 -15.17 -10.21 -30.87
CA TRP A 555 -15.55 -10.08 -32.25
C TRP A 555 -16.71 -9.09 -32.38
N LEU A 556 -16.99 -8.68 -33.62
CA LEU A 556 -18.16 -7.90 -33.96
C LEU A 556 -19.28 -8.82 -34.47
N ASP A 557 -20.43 -8.83 -33.80
CA ASP A 557 -21.68 -9.45 -34.28
C ASP A 557 -22.57 -8.36 -34.91
N VAL A 558 -22.84 -8.50 -36.21
CA VAL A 558 -23.68 -7.61 -37.01
C VAL A 558 -24.85 -8.40 -37.55
N THR A 559 -26.08 -7.96 -37.22
CA THR A 559 -27.31 -8.52 -37.78
C THR A 559 -28.05 -7.47 -38.59
N LEU A 560 -28.36 -7.78 -39.86
CA LEU A 560 -29.18 -6.96 -40.75
C LEU A 560 -30.63 -7.46 -40.73
N LEU A 561 -31.57 -6.53 -40.51
CA LEU A 561 -33.00 -6.80 -40.44
C LEU A 561 -33.76 -6.02 -41.53
N ALA A 562 -34.74 -6.66 -42.16
CA ALA A 562 -35.74 -6.01 -43.00
C ALA A 562 -37.15 -6.42 -42.54
N GLY A 563 -37.96 -5.45 -42.09
CA GLY A 563 -39.30 -5.73 -41.57
C GLY A 563 -39.32 -6.72 -40.39
N GLY A 564 -38.25 -6.79 -39.60
CA GLY A 564 -38.08 -7.74 -38.51
C GLY A 564 -37.49 -9.10 -38.91
N ARG A 565 -37.35 -9.38 -40.21
CA ARG A 565 -36.69 -10.61 -40.72
C ARG A 565 -35.18 -10.40 -40.83
N VAL A 566 -34.39 -11.34 -40.33
CA VAL A 566 -32.93 -11.37 -40.57
C VAL A 566 -32.67 -11.62 -42.05
N ILE A 567 -31.93 -10.72 -42.69
CA ILE A 567 -31.54 -10.83 -44.11
C ILE A 567 -30.02 -10.96 -44.30
N GLY A 568 -29.25 -10.81 -43.23
CA GLY A 568 -27.81 -11.05 -43.21
C GLY A 568 -27.29 -11.02 -41.78
N ARG A 569 -26.24 -11.80 -41.50
CA ARG A 569 -25.53 -11.78 -40.22
C ARG A 569 -24.05 -12.07 -40.46
N SER A 570 -23.19 -11.49 -39.63
CA SER A 570 -21.78 -11.83 -39.52
C SER A 570 -21.40 -11.76 -38.04
N GLY A 571 -20.63 -12.72 -37.54
CA GLY A 571 -20.32 -12.80 -36.11
C GLY A 571 -21.36 -13.56 -35.29
N GLY A 572 -22.26 -14.30 -35.95
CA GLY A 572 -23.16 -15.22 -35.27
C GLY A 572 -22.40 -16.39 -34.67
N MET A 573 -22.88 -16.84 -33.51
CA MET A 573 -22.38 -18.04 -32.83
C MET A 573 -23.35 -19.21 -33.08
N ASP A 574 -22.79 -20.36 -33.45
CA ASP A 574 -23.53 -21.60 -33.63
C ASP A 574 -23.78 -22.34 -32.29
N GLU A 575 -24.50 -23.47 -32.34
CA GLU A 575 -24.81 -24.28 -31.15
C GLU A 575 -23.56 -24.89 -30.49
N GLY A 576 -22.47 -25.06 -31.24
CA GLY A 576 -21.18 -25.55 -30.75
C GLY A 576 -20.29 -24.45 -30.17
N GLY A 577 -20.74 -23.20 -30.17
CA GLY A 577 -19.94 -22.04 -29.74
C GLY A 577 -18.96 -21.53 -30.80
N GLY A 578 -19.00 -22.07 -32.02
CA GLY A 578 -18.22 -21.61 -33.16
C GLY A 578 -18.78 -20.31 -33.72
N LEU A 579 -17.90 -19.42 -34.18
CA LEU A 579 -18.29 -18.17 -34.84
C LEU A 579 -18.27 -18.32 -36.36
N ASP A 580 -19.07 -17.49 -37.04
CA ASP A 580 -19.03 -17.42 -38.51
C ASP A 580 -17.57 -17.30 -39.01
N PRO A 581 -17.14 -18.05 -40.05
CA PRO A 581 -15.75 -18.03 -40.52
C PRO A 581 -15.23 -16.65 -40.95
N TRP A 582 -16.15 -15.74 -41.29
CA TRP A 582 -15.86 -14.38 -41.75
C TRP A 582 -15.98 -13.34 -40.63
N SER A 583 -16.12 -13.78 -39.38
CA SER A 583 -16.23 -12.89 -38.23
C SER A 583 -15.01 -11.99 -38.08
N ARG A 584 -15.24 -10.71 -37.80
CA ARG A 584 -14.15 -9.79 -37.49
C ARG A 584 -13.75 -9.93 -36.03
N PHE A 585 -12.64 -10.61 -35.78
CA PHE A 585 -12.01 -10.68 -34.45
C PHE A 585 -11.14 -9.45 -34.15
N TYR A 586 -11.02 -9.15 -32.85
CA TYR A 586 -10.12 -8.16 -32.25
C TYR A 586 -9.19 -8.87 -31.26
N ASN A 587 -8.36 -9.77 -31.77
CA ASN A 587 -7.40 -10.55 -31.00
C ASN A 587 -6.00 -10.44 -31.62
N ILE A 588 -5.01 -11.05 -30.94
CA ILE A 588 -3.67 -11.21 -31.48
C ILE A 588 -3.60 -12.44 -32.37
N PHE A 589 -2.93 -12.30 -33.52
CA PHE A 589 -2.66 -13.41 -34.43
C PHE A 589 -1.31 -14.05 -34.07
N LEU A 590 -1.33 -15.07 -33.20
CA LEU A 590 -0.11 -15.76 -32.77
C LEU A 590 0.38 -16.73 -33.83
N LEU A 591 1.68 -16.72 -34.06
CA LEU A 591 2.39 -17.60 -34.99
C LEU A 591 3.47 -18.38 -34.26
N ASP A 592 3.65 -19.65 -34.63
CA ASP A 592 4.76 -20.47 -34.18
C ASP A 592 6.06 -20.12 -34.94
N ARG A 593 7.15 -20.81 -34.62
CA ARG A 593 8.47 -20.59 -35.24
C ARG A 593 8.50 -20.93 -36.74
N GLU A 594 7.56 -21.75 -37.22
CA GLU A 594 7.37 -22.09 -38.63
C GLU A 594 6.40 -21.13 -39.36
N GLY A 595 5.85 -20.13 -38.67
CA GLY A 595 4.88 -19.19 -39.23
C GLY A 595 3.47 -19.77 -39.38
N ARG A 596 3.18 -20.91 -38.74
CA ARG A 596 1.82 -21.46 -38.66
C ARG A 596 1.09 -20.77 -37.52
N ARG A 597 -0.21 -20.56 -37.70
CA ARG A 597 -1.04 -20.05 -36.61
C ARG A 597 -0.98 -21.01 -35.43
N ILE A 598 -0.71 -20.47 -34.24
CA ILE A 598 -0.91 -21.22 -33.01
C ILE A 598 -2.42 -21.25 -32.78
N ASP A 599 -3.06 -22.27 -33.33
CA ASP A 599 -4.44 -22.60 -33.01
C ASP A 599 -4.45 -23.40 -31.70
N ARG A 600 -5.48 -23.12 -30.90
CA ARG A 600 -5.64 -23.61 -29.53
C ARG A 600 -5.85 -25.12 -29.47
#